data_AF-A0A9D1TZM1-F1
#
_entry.id   AF-A0A9D1TZM1-F1
#
_cell.length_a   1.000
_cell.length_b   1.000
_cell.length_c   1.000
_cell.angle_alpha   90.00
_cell.angle_beta   90.00
_cell.angle_gamma   90.00
#
_symmetry.space_group_name_H-M   'P 1'
#
loop_
_entity.id
_entity.type
_entity.pdbx_description
1 polymer ?
#
loop_
_entity_poly.entity_id
_entity_poly.type
_entity_poly.pdbx_seq_one_letter_code
_entity_poly.pdbx_strand_id
1 'polypeptide(L)'
;DRGCFPGADGSTIEQSYGSASIIKIYGADGNELSEDGDGYCNVNITEAGVLNGNTSQIYAIKNPLSFIYNATTPKDWYTDTEMYQNNVLWNGDLQTKSIYDPCPSGWRVPTDGTWNDFSKQTFPVYSQGNMGDTDSYMVSNGRLYAEHVWYPIEGAMNTNTGDLTTVGYFGYLWTSNTISYFGGAFTYSLYTVYVPSQYARAYGFAVRCVQE
;
A
#
# COMPACT_ATOMS: atom_id res chain seq x y z
N ASP A 1 10.88 -5.45 -5.25
CA ASP A 1 10.22 -4.67 -4.19
C ASP A 1 8.78 -5.16 -4.01
N ARG A 2 8.51 -5.93 -2.95
CA ARG A 2 7.15 -6.31 -2.55
C ARG A 2 6.87 -5.59 -1.23
N GLY A 3 5.97 -4.59 -1.27
CA GLY A 3 5.55 -3.81 -0.10
C GLY A 3 4.28 -4.38 0.53
N CYS A 4 4.21 -4.23 1.86
CA CYS A 4 3.11 -4.54 2.79
C CYS A 4 2.70 -6.00 2.95
N PHE A 5 2.80 -6.47 4.20
CA PHE A 5 2.82 -7.87 4.54
C PHE A 5 1.64 -8.29 5.46
N PRO A 6 0.92 -9.36 5.10
CA PRO A 6 0.79 -9.87 3.74
C PRO A 6 -0.44 -9.27 3.04
N GLY A 7 -0.18 -8.49 1.99
CA GLY A 7 -1.19 -8.16 1.00
C GLY A 7 -1.61 -9.38 0.16
N ALA A 8 -2.60 -9.18 -0.71
CA ALA A 8 -3.00 -10.18 -1.70
C ALA A 8 -1.85 -10.46 -2.68
N ASP A 9 -1.64 -11.72 -3.04
CA ASP A 9 -0.84 -12.08 -4.19
C ASP A 9 -1.61 -11.69 -5.44
N GLY A 10 -1.16 -10.62 -6.09
CA GLY A 10 -1.79 -10.07 -7.27
C GLY A 10 -2.01 -11.09 -8.40
N SER A 11 -1.17 -12.12 -8.49
CA SER A 11 -1.25 -13.12 -9.55
C SER A 11 -2.42 -14.08 -9.37
N THR A 12 -2.99 -14.11 -8.16
CA THR A 12 -4.05 -15.03 -7.74
C THR A 12 -5.40 -14.33 -7.54
N ILE A 13 -5.50 -13.04 -7.88
CA ILE A 13 -6.74 -12.27 -7.70
C ILE A 13 -7.82 -12.79 -8.64
N GLU A 14 -8.94 -13.18 -8.04
CA GLU A 14 -10.17 -13.62 -8.67
C GLU A 14 -11.27 -12.59 -8.43
N GLN A 15 -11.36 -11.57 -9.30
CA GLN A 15 -12.29 -10.45 -9.16
C GLN A 15 -13.75 -10.90 -8.99
N SER A 16 -14.20 -11.93 -9.71
CA SER A 16 -15.58 -12.42 -9.64
C SER A 16 -15.98 -12.88 -8.23
N TYR A 17 -15.00 -13.21 -7.40
CA TYR A 17 -15.17 -13.64 -6.02
C TYR A 17 -14.59 -12.66 -5.01
N GLY A 18 -13.93 -11.58 -5.46
CA GLY A 18 -13.22 -10.63 -4.59
C GLY A 18 -12.17 -11.30 -3.72
N SER A 19 -11.49 -12.33 -4.23
CA SER A 19 -10.57 -13.17 -3.46
C SER A 19 -9.17 -13.22 -4.06
N ALA A 20 -8.19 -13.59 -3.24
CA ALA A 20 -6.82 -13.88 -3.65
C ALA A 20 -6.16 -14.78 -2.60
N SER A 21 -5.06 -15.44 -2.98
CA SER A 21 -4.12 -15.98 -2.00
C SER A 21 -3.37 -14.84 -1.33
N ILE A 22 -2.98 -15.05 -0.08
CA ILE A 22 -2.17 -14.10 0.69
C ILE A 22 -0.69 -14.32 0.34
N ILE A 23 0.11 -13.26 0.23
CA ILE A 23 1.55 -13.38 -0.01
C ILE A 23 2.19 -14.10 1.18
N LYS A 24 2.79 -15.26 0.92
CA LYS A 24 3.54 -16.01 1.94
C LYS A 24 4.80 -15.28 2.36
N ILE A 25 5.03 -15.18 3.66
CA ILE A 25 6.23 -14.61 4.25
C ILE A 25 7.11 -15.74 4.73
N TYR A 26 8.42 -15.62 4.52
CA TYR A 26 9.38 -16.60 4.98
C TYR A 26 10.41 -15.95 5.89
N GLY A 27 10.75 -16.65 6.97
CA GLY A 27 11.82 -16.28 7.88
C GLY A 27 13.20 -16.43 7.22
N ALA A 28 14.24 -15.94 7.91
CA ALA A 28 15.63 -16.09 7.47
C ALA A 28 16.09 -17.56 7.41
N ASP A 29 15.39 -18.44 8.13
CA ASP A 29 15.57 -19.89 8.11
C ASP A 29 14.85 -20.58 6.93
N GLY A 30 14.08 -19.83 6.14
CA GLY A 30 13.32 -20.31 4.99
C GLY A 30 11.96 -20.93 5.35
N ASN A 31 11.54 -20.90 6.61
CA ASN A 31 10.23 -21.40 7.02
C ASN A 31 9.14 -20.34 6.81
N GLU A 32 7.93 -20.78 6.45
CA GLU A 32 6.77 -19.88 6.32
C GLU A 32 6.40 -19.33 7.71
N LEU A 33 6.22 -18.02 7.80
CA LEU A 33 5.81 -17.34 9.02
C LEU A 33 4.27 -17.28 9.10
N SER A 34 3.73 -17.50 10.29
CA SER A 34 2.30 -17.38 10.61
C SER A 34 1.92 -15.95 11.04
N GLU A 35 0.61 -15.69 11.09
CA GLU A 35 0.05 -14.47 11.70
C GLU A 35 -0.02 -14.60 13.23
N ASP A 36 1.13 -14.71 13.88
CA ASP A 36 1.27 -14.76 15.32
C ASP A 36 2.49 -13.94 15.77
N GLY A 37 2.60 -13.61 17.06
CA GLY A 37 3.55 -12.61 17.57
C GLY A 37 5.04 -12.82 17.24
N ASP A 38 5.42 -14.00 16.74
CA ASP A 38 6.76 -14.32 16.26
C ASP A 38 6.91 -14.23 14.71
N GLY A 39 5.80 -14.13 13.97
CA GLY A 39 5.71 -13.95 12.52
C GLY A 39 5.31 -12.53 12.10
N TYR A 40 4.25 -12.40 11.30
CA TYR A 40 3.67 -11.08 10.97
C TYR A 40 2.43 -10.81 11.81
N CYS A 41 2.12 -9.55 12.09
CA CYS A 41 0.99 -9.24 12.95
C CYS A 41 0.33 -7.91 12.65
N ASN A 42 -0.98 -7.86 12.87
CA ASN A 42 -1.74 -6.63 12.92
C ASN A 42 -1.70 -6.08 14.35
N VAL A 43 -1.32 -4.81 14.49
CA VAL A 43 -1.11 -4.16 15.78
C VAL A 43 -1.96 -2.91 15.85
N ASN A 44 -2.91 -2.88 16.78
CA ASN A 44 -3.59 -1.65 17.09
C ASN A 44 -2.58 -0.68 17.74
N ILE A 45 -2.54 0.56 17.26
CA ILE A 45 -1.63 1.60 17.77
C ILE A 45 -1.69 1.79 19.30
N THR A 46 -2.81 1.41 19.93
CA THR A 46 -3.03 1.50 21.39
C THR A 46 -2.61 0.27 22.19
N GLU A 47 -2.42 -0.90 21.57
CA GLU A 47 -2.22 -2.18 22.27
C GLU A 47 -0.76 -2.48 22.64
N ALA A 48 0.23 -2.00 21.87
CA ALA A 48 1.66 -2.25 22.10
C ALA A 48 2.31 -1.30 23.13
N GLY A 49 1.50 -0.70 24.02
CA GLY A 49 1.87 0.47 24.81
C GLY A 49 1.88 1.71 23.93
N VAL A 50 0.99 2.67 24.20
CA VAL A 50 0.68 3.87 23.39
C VAL A 50 1.79 4.22 22.39
N LEU A 51 1.67 3.68 21.17
CA LEU A 51 2.58 4.02 20.09
C LEU A 51 2.20 5.42 19.64
N ASN A 52 2.95 6.41 20.11
CA ASN A 52 2.73 7.81 19.73
C ASN A 52 4.06 8.48 19.38
N GLY A 53 4.11 9.03 18.16
CA GLY A 53 5.25 9.71 17.61
C GLY A 53 6.46 8.80 17.42
N ASN A 54 7.58 9.22 17.99
CA ASN A 54 8.85 8.49 17.88
C ASN A 54 8.76 7.04 18.40
N THR A 55 7.85 6.74 19.34
CA THR A 55 7.64 5.37 19.82
C THR A 55 7.11 4.47 18.70
N SER A 56 6.14 4.94 17.92
CA SER A 56 5.58 4.23 16.76
C SER A 56 6.64 4.00 15.70
N GLN A 57 7.48 5.02 15.44
CA GLN A 57 8.58 4.91 14.49
C GLN A 57 9.63 3.87 14.93
N ILE A 58 10.03 3.89 16.20
CA ILE A 58 10.96 2.90 16.76
C ILE A 58 10.35 1.49 16.69
N TYR A 59 9.05 1.37 16.96
CA TYR A 59 8.35 0.09 16.86
C TYR A 59 8.34 -0.44 15.43
N ALA A 60 7.99 0.38 14.43
CA ALA A 60 7.98 -0.01 13.02
C ALA A 60 9.37 -0.44 12.52
N ILE A 61 10.44 0.23 12.98
CA ILE A 61 11.82 -0.14 12.66
C ILE A 61 12.19 -1.51 13.25
N LYS A 62 11.74 -1.81 14.47
CA LYS A 62 12.04 -3.07 15.16
C LYS A 62 11.17 -4.24 14.68
N ASN A 63 9.97 -3.95 14.17
CA ASN A 63 8.98 -4.94 13.77
C ASN A 63 8.54 -4.68 12.31
N PRO A 64 9.42 -4.89 11.32
CA PRO A 64 9.14 -4.58 9.91
C PRO A 64 8.04 -5.44 9.28
N LEU A 65 7.60 -6.50 9.96
CA LEU A 65 6.49 -7.37 9.55
C LEU A 65 5.18 -7.06 10.28
N SER A 66 5.12 -5.97 11.05
CA SER A 66 3.89 -5.55 11.72
C SER A 66 3.16 -4.47 10.93
N PHE A 67 1.84 -4.65 10.76
CA PHE A 67 0.96 -3.61 10.27
C PHE A 67 0.35 -2.85 11.45
N ILE A 68 0.72 -1.57 11.60
CA ILE A 68 0.18 -0.70 12.65
C ILE A 68 -1.10 -0.04 12.12
N TYR A 69 -2.25 -0.41 12.67
CA TYR A 69 -3.54 0.17 12.32
C TYR A 69 -4.10 1.04 13.45
N ASN A 70 -5.01 1.95 13.10
CA ASN A 70 -5.63 2.88 14.03
C ASN A 70 -7.10 3.09 13.68
N ALA A 71 -7.99 2.53 14.50
CA ALA A 71 -9.43 2.62 14.28
C ALA A 71 -10.01 4.00 14.68
N THR A 72 -9.28 4.78 15.47
CA THR A 72 -9.72 6.06 16.02
C THR A 72 -9.14 7.24 15.24
N THR A 73 -9.86 8.36 15.19
CA THR A 73 -9.33 9.63 14.66
C THR A 73 -8.00 9.97 15.36
N PRO A 74 -6.92 10.31 14.63
CA PRO A 74 -6.88 10.72 13.22
C PRO A 74 -6.72 9.58 12.19
N LYS A 75 -6.70 8.31 12.62
CA LYS A 75 -6.42 7.13 11.78
C LYS A 75 -5.04 7.21 11.14
N ASP A 76 -4.05 7.38 12.01
CA ASP A 76 -2.64 7.52 11.67
C ASP A 76 -1.84 6.42 12.36
N TRP A 77 -0.83 5.87 11.67
CA TRP A 77 0.02 4.80 12.21
C TRP A 77 1.14 5.35 13.11
N TYR A 78 1.46 6.63 12.96
CA TYR A 78 2.51 7.32 13.70
C TYR A 78 1.99 7.86 15.05
N THR A 79 0.73 8.26 15.14
CA THR A 79 0.16 8.88 16.34
C THR A 79 -1.34 8.63 16.48
N ASP A 80 -1.83 8.62 17.72
CA ASP A 80 -3.26 8.60 18.04
C ASP A 80 -3.87 10.01 18.14
N THR A 81 -3.07 11.06 17.99
CA THR A 81 -3.50 12.45 18.14
C THR A 81 -3.08 13.28 16.92
N GLU A 82 -4.05 14.00 16.34
CA GLU A 82 -3.89 14.86 15.15
C GLU A 82 -2.75 15.88 15.28
N MET A 83 -2.57 16.46 16.47
CA MET A 83 -1.53 17.46 16.75
C MET A 83 -0.09 16.95 16.58
N TYR A 84 0.11 15.62 16.61
CA TYR A 84 1.43 14.99 16.52
C TYR A 84 1.65 14.25 15.21
N GLN A 85 0.76 14.41 14.21
CA GLN A 85 0.96 13.81 12.90
C GLN A 85 2.22 14.39 12.25
N ASN A 86 2.93 13.55 11.50
CA ASN A 86 4.18 13.95 10.85
C ASN A 86 4.05 13.88 9.34
N ASN A 87 4.06 15.05 8.70
CA ASN A 87 3.84 15.22 7.27
C ASN A 87 5.10 15.06 6.42
N VAL A 88 6.26 14.98 7.08
CA VAL A 88 7.57 15.01 6.42
C VAL A 88 8.32 13.68 6.58
N LEU A 89 7.63 12.61 7.02
CA LEU A 89 8.27 11.31 7.18
C LEU A 89 8.92 10.82 5.89
N TRP A 90 8.30 10.95 4.72
CA TRP A 90 8.92 10.58 3.43
C TRP A 90 9.41 11.80 2.63
N ASN A 91 9.42 13.00 3.24
CA ASN A 91 9.86 14.28 2.64
C ASN A 91 9.30 14.59 1.23
N GLY A 92 8.14 14.03 0.88
CA GLY A 92 7.63 14.04 -0.48
C GLY A 92 7.39 15.40 -1.10
N ASP A 93 6.88 16.36 -0.34
CA ASP A 93 6.57 17.70 -0.85
C ASP A 93 7.83 18.47 -1.29
N LEU A 94 9.01 18.00 -0.89
CA LEU A 94 10.31 18.59 -1.22
C LEU A 94 11.05 17.85 -2.36
N GLN A 95 10.40 16.88 -3.01
CA GLN A 95 10.98 16.01 -4.06
C GLN A 95 12.34 15.37 -3.70
N THR A 96 12.66 15.30 -2.42
CA THR A 96 13.89 14.70 -1.89
C THR A 96 13.48 13.68 -0.85
N LYS A 97 14.03 12.46 -0.94
CA LYS A 97 13.65 11.42 0.03
C LYS A 97 14.24 11.71 1.41
N SER A 98 13.55 11.28 2.45
CA SER A 98 14.07 11.32 3.81
C SER A 98 14.84 10.02 4.15
N ILE A 99 15.37 9.95 5.37
CA ILE A 99 15.90 8.68 5.93
C ILE A 99 14.80 7.66 6.26
N TYR A 100 13.52 8.05 6.27
CA TYR A 100 12.38 7.16 6.54
C TYR A 100 11.60 6.80 5.27
N ASP A 101 12.02 7.28 4.10
CA ASP A 101 11.53 6.79 2.82
C ASP A 101 11.96 5.31 2.66
N PRO A 102 11.01 4.37 2.50
CA PRO A 102 11.29 2.94 2.47
C PRO A 102 12.01 2.46 1.21
N CYS A 103 12.16 3.30 0.18
CA CYS A 103 12.83 2.92 -1.05
C CYS A 103 14.36 2.86 -0.89
N PRO A 104 15.08 2.07 -1.71
CA PRO A 104 16.54 2.01 -1.67
C PRO A 104 17.21 3.29 -2.19
N SER A 105 18.53 3.41 -2.06
CA SER A 105 19.29 4.55 -2.61
C SER A 105 19.15 4.61 -4.14
N GLY A 106 18.98 5.83 -4.70
CA GLY A 106 18.67 6.04 -6.12
C GLY A 106 17.18 5.92 -6.45
N TRP A 107 16.34 5.62 -5.46
CA TRP A 107 14.90 5.46 -5.59
C TRP A 107 14.17 6.15 -4.43
N ARG A 108 12.94 6.59 -4.68
CA ARG A 108 12.07 7.28 -3.71
C ARG A 108 10.62 6.84 -3.83
N VAL A 109 9.82 7.13 -2.81
CA VAL A 109 8.37 7.02 -2.90
C VAL A 109 7.86 8.02 -3.96
N PRO A 110 6.91 7.62 -4.83
CA PRO A 110 6.30 8.49 -5.84
C PRO A 110 5.75 9.78 -5.24
N THR A 111 6.02 10.92 -5.88
CA THR A 111 5.36 12.19 -5.53
C THR A 111 4.01 12.32 -6.21
N ASP A 112 3.22 13.31 -5.77
CA ASP A 112 2.01 13.69 -6.50
C ASP A 112 2.35 13.97 -7.98
N GLY A 113 1.44 13.55 -8.85
CA GLY A 113 1.58 13.67 -10.30
C GLY A 113 2.41 12.60 -11.00
N THR A 114 3.02 11.64 -10.28
CA THR A 114 3.79 10.53 -10.88
C THR A 114 2.98 9.73 -11.92
N TRP A 115 1.66 9.64 -11.73
CA TRP A 115 0.75 8.86 -12.58
C TRP A 115 -0.20 9.72 -13.42
N ASN A 116 0.12 11.00 -13.64
CA ASN A 116 -0.76 11.91 -14.38
C ASN A 116 -0.96 11.55 -15.85
N ASP A 117 -0.06 10.75 -16.42
CA ASP A 117 -0.15 10.25 -17.80
C ASP A 117 -0.94 8.94 -17.90
N PHE A 118 -1.42 8.38 -16.78
CA PHE A 118 -2.23 7.16 -16.78
C PHE A 118 -3.63 7.47 -17.30
N SER A 119 -4.04 6.74 -18.33
CA SER A 119 -5.33 6.86 -19.02
C SER A 119 -5.82 5.47 -19.40
N LYS A 120 -7.04 5.34 -19.92
CA LYS A 120 -7.50 4.04 -20.45
C LYS A 120 -6.60 3.52 -21.58
N GLN A 121 -5.94 4.40 -22.32
CA GLN A 121 -5.05 4.04 -23.42
C GLN A 121 -3.65 3.64 -22.93
N THR A 122 -3.09 4.37 -21.96
CA THR A 122 -1.72 4.17 -21.46
C THR A 122 -1.65 3.22 -20.26
N PHE A 123 -2.80 2.96 -19.64
CA PHE A 123 -2.97 2.09 -18.48
C PHE A 123 -4.12 1.09 -18.68
N PRO A 124 -4.08 0.25 -19.73
CA PRO A 124 -5.12 -0.74 -20.03
C PRO A 124 -5.24 -1.84 -18.97
N VAL A 125 -6.35 -2.56 -19.04
CA VAL A 125 -6.64 -3.74 -18.24
C VAL A 125 -5.66 -4.88 -18.58
N TYR A 126 -5.24 -5.63 -17.57
CA TYR A 126 -4.37 -6.81 -17.71
C TYR A 126 -5.09 -8.05 -17.22
N SER A 127 -5.17 -9.09 -18.05
CA SER A 127 -5.80 -10.36 -17.71
C SER A 127 -4.89 -11.52 -18.10
N GLN A 128 -4.44 -12.31 -17.11
CA GLN A 128 -3.69 -13.57 -17.30
C GLN A 128 -2.58 -13.55 -18.37
N GLY A 129 -1.81 -12.45 -18.48
CA GLY A 129 -0.74 -12.34 -19.48
C GLY A 129 -1.09 -11.55 -20.74
N ASN A 130 -2.37 -11.22 -20.95
CA ASN A 130 -2.85 -10.48 -22.11
C ASN A 130 -3.29 -9.06 -21.75
N MET A 131 -2.86 -8.10 -22.56
CA MET A 131 -3.20 -6.68 -22.43
C MET A 131 -4.46 -6.36 -23.23
N GLY A 132 -5.34 -5.53 -22.66
CA GLY A 132 -6.52 -5.03 -23.39
C GLY A 132 -7.61 -6.08 -23.61
N ASP A 133 -7.50 -7.25 -22.97
CA ASP A 133 -8.58 -8.24 -22.93
C ASP A 133 -9.75 -7.69 -22.10
N THR A 134 -10.75 -7.16 -22.81
CA THR A 134 -12.01 -6.68 -22.25
C THR A 134 -13.19 -7.61 -22.57
N ASP A 135 -12.98 -8.60 -23.44
CA ASP A 135 -14.01 -9.52 -23.93
C ASP A 135 -14.27 -10.67 -22.95
N SER A 136 -13.36 -10.85 -22.00
CA SER A 136 -13.54 -11.77 -20.90
C SER A 136 -14.29 -11.10 -19.73
N TYR A 137 -15.56 -11.49 -19.53
CA TYR A 137 -16.22 -11.38 -18.22
C TYR A 137 -15.47 -12.21 -17.13
N MET A 138 -14.38 -12.92 -17.50
CA MET A 138 -13.45 -13.58 -16.60
C MET A 138 -12.18 -12.72 -16.37
N VAL A 139 -12.18 -12.10 -15.19
CA VAL A 139 -11.03 -11.95 -14.28
C VAL A 139 -9.79 -11.22 -14.80
N SER A 140 -9.83 -9.89 -14.82
CA SER A 140 -8.60 -9.10 -14.75
C SER A 140 -8.15 -8.95 -13.30
N ASN A 141 -6.86 -9.15 -13.07
CA ASN A 141 -6.21 -9.01 -11.76
C ASN A 141 -5.48 -7.68 -11.59
N GLY A 142 -5.62 -6.75 -12.56
CA GLY A 142 -4.91 -5.48 -12.53
C GLY A 142 -4.88 -4.73 -13.85
N ARG A 143 -3.94 -3.79 -13.95
CA ARG A 143 -3.69 -2.98 -15.12
C ARG A 143 -2.21 -3.02 -15.51
N LEU A 144 -1.90 -2.66 -16.74
CA LEU A 144 -0.55 -2.64 -17.27
C LEU A 144 -0.22 -1.24 -17.76
N TYR A 145 0.92 -0.69 -17.37
CA TYR A 145 1.46 0.56 -17.90
C TYR A 145 2.62 0.29 -18.85
N ALA A 146 2.66 1.03 -19.96
CA ALA A 146 3.70 0.95 -20.98
C ALA A 146 4.02 -0.49 -21.42
N GLU A 147 3.01 -1.37 -21.43
CA GLU A 147 3.11 -2.80 -21.80
C GLU A 147 4.01 -3.71 -20.94
N HIS A 148 4.64 -3.17 -19.88
CA HIS A 148 5.65 -3.92 -19.12
C HIS A 148 5.47 -3.84 -17.61
N VAL A 149 4.74 -2.83 -17.12
CA VAL A 149 4.66 -2.55 -15.69
C VAL A 149 3.27 -2.91 -15.20
N TRP A 150 3.14 -4.04 -14.52
CA TRP A 150 1.85 -4.52 -14.03
C TRP A 150 1.52 -3.96 -12.63
N TYR A 151 0.25 -3.59 -12.45
CA TYR A 151 -0.36 -2.91 -11.31
C TYR A 151 -1.58 -3.72 -10.85
N PRO A 152 -1.44 -4.59 -9.83
CA PRO A 152 -2.52 -5.44 -9.36
C PRO A 152 -3.59 -4.71 -8.54
N ILE A 153 -4.84 -5.15 -8.64
CA ILE A 153 -5.94 -4.68 -7.76
C ILE A 153 -5.95 -5.44 -6.42
N GLU A 154 -4.82 -5.39 -5.73
CA GLU A 154 -4.50 -6.15 -4.51
C GLU A 154 -5.29 -5.74 -3.27
N GLY A 155 -6.09 -4.68 -3.34
CA GLY A 155 -6.81 -4.15 -2.20
C GLY A 155 -5.89 -3.43 -1.21
N ALA A 156 -6.29 -3.41 0.06
CA ALA A 156 -5.60 -2.67 1.11
C ALA A 156 -5.91 -3.22 2.51
N MET A 157 -4.94 -3.10 3.42
CA MET A 157 -5.17 -3.37 4.84
C MET A 157 -5.98 -2.23 5.47
N ASN A 158 -7.07 -2.59 6.13
CA ASN A 158 -8.04 -1.64 6.67
C ASN A 158 -7.54 -1.01 7.97
N THR A 159 -7.58 0.32 8.04
CA THR A 159 -7.17 1.05 9.25
C THR A 159 -8.01 0.73 10.49
N ASN A 160 -9.24 0.24 10.36
CA ASN A 160 -10.12 -0.02 11.52
C ASN A 160 -9.91 -1.40 12.13
N THR A 161 -9.67 -2.40 11.29
CA THR A 161 -9.69 -3.80 11.72
C THR A 161 -8.34 -4.50 11.54
N GLY A 162 -7.44 -3.95 10.74
CA GLY A 162 -6.24 -4.66 10.31
C GLY A 162 -6.48 -5.61 9.13
N ASP A 163 -7.74 -5.87 8.74
CA ASP A 163 -8.04 -6.88 7.72
C ASP A 163 -7.71 -6.39 6.30
N LEU A 164 -7.33 -7.34 5.43
CA LEU A 164 -7.23 -7.11 4.00
C LEU A 164 -8.63 -6.95 3.39
N THR A 165 -8.86 -5.83 2.70
CA THR A 165 -10.15 -5.47 2.11
C THR A 165 -10.01 -5.05 0.66
N THR A 166 -11.11 -5.06 -0.10
CA THR A 166 -11.21 -4.55 -1.49
C THR A 166 -10.36 -5.27 -2.55
N VAL A 167 -9.84 -6.46 -2.21
CA VAL A 167 -9.15 -7.35 -3.14
C VAL A 167 -10.01 -7.61 -4.37
N GLY A 168 -9.45 -7.47 -5.57
CA GLY A 168 -10.19 -7.64 -6.82
C GLY A 168 -11.05 -6.45 -7.24
N TYR A 169 -11.09 -5.37 -6.45
CA TYR A 169 -11.87 -4.17 -6.77
C TYR A 169 -10.99 -2.95 -7.01
N PHE A 170 -9.99 -2.74 -6.15
CA PHE A 170 -9.14 -1.56 -6.20
C PHE A 170 -7.67 -1.90 -5.99
N GLY A 171 -6.80 -1.14 -6.65
CA GLY A 171 -5.38 -1.06 -6.34
C GLY A 171 -5.07 0.32 -5.75
N TYR A 172 -4.17 0.34 -4.77
CA TYR A 172 -3.79 1.53 -4.04
C TYR A 172 -2.27 1.61 -3.93
N LEU A 173 -1.71 2.77 -4.27
CA LEU A 173 -0.29 3.05 -4.08
C LEU A 173 -0.11 4.34 -3.31
N TRP A 174 0.64 4.29 -2.22
CA TRP A 174 0.99 5.50 -1.50
C TRP A 174 1.86 6.43 -2.34
N THR A 175 1.61 7.74 -2.24
CA THR A 175 2.56 8.77 -2.61
C THR A 175 3.26 9.34 -1.37
N SER A 176 4.32 10.10 -1.60
CA SER A 176 5.11 10.76 -0.57
C SER A 176 4.49 12.05 -0.06
N ASN A 177 3.52 12.62 -0.78
CA ASN A 177 2.86 13.87 -0.38
C ASN A 177 1.81 13.63 0.71
N THR A 178 1.62 14.65 1.54
CA THR A 178 0.54 14.67 2.53
C THR A 178 -0.40 15.83 2.25
N ILE A 179 -1.68 15.64 2.55
CA ILE A 179 -2.68 16.70 2.39
C ILE A 179 -3.42 16.84 3.72
N SER A 180 -3.09 17.90 4.46
CA SER A 180 -3.57 18.12 5.82
C SER A 180 -3.27 16.89 6.71
N TYR A 181 -4.30 16.18 7.16
CA TYR A 181 -4.23 15.03 8.05
C TYR A 181 -4.15 13.68 7.30
N PHE A 182 -4.20 13.70 5.96
CA PHE A 182 -4.23 12.51 5.11
C PHE A 182 -2.93 12.30 4.33
N GLY A 183 -2.68 11.06 3.93
CA GLY A 183 -1.66 10.71 2.93
C GLY A 183 -2.24 10.79 1.53
N GLY A 184 -1.43 11.20 0.55
CA GLY A 184 -1.78 11.10 -0.86
C GLY A 184 -1.66 9.66 -1.36
N ALA A 185 -2.54 9.24 -2.25
CA ALA A 185 -2.46 7.94 -2.88
C ALA A 185 -2.92 7.99 -4.34
N PHE A 186 -2.39 7.06 -5.12
CA PHE A 186 -2.93 6.68 -6.41
C PHE A 186 -3.88 5.50 -6.24
N THR A 187 -5.12 5.68 -6.69
CA THR A 187 -6.17 4.66 -6.62
C THR A 187 -6.65 4.34 -8.01
N TYR A 188 -6.91 3.07 -8.29
CA TYR A 188 -7.44 2.64 -9.58
C TYR A 188 -8.30 1.38 -9.40
N SER A 189 -9.23 1.20 -10.32
CA SER A 189 -10.00 -0.03 -10.52
C SER A 189 -9.87 -0.46 -11.97
N LEU A 190 -10.46 -1.57 -12.40
CA LEU A 190 -10.45 -1.96 -13.83
C LEU A 190 -11.16 -0.98 -14.77
N TYR A 191 -11.99 -0.09 -14.24
CA TYR A 191 -12.80 0.82 -15.05
C TYR A 191 -12.32 2.26 -15.01
N THR A 192 -11.69 2.66 -13.91
CA THR A 192 -11.38 4.06 -13.62
C THR A 192 -10.01 4.21 -12.96
N VAL A 193 -9.37 5.34 -13.23
CA VAL A 193 -8.17 5.82 -12.56
C VAL A 193 -8.56 7.04 -11.73
N TYR A 194 -8.18 7.07 -10.45
CA TYR A 194 -8.55 8.10 -9.50
C TYR A 194 -7.28 8.83 -9.01
N VAL A 195 -7.05 10.02 -9.53
CA VAL A 195 -5.91 10.88 -9.16
C VAL A 195 -6.39 12.32 -9.01
N PRO A 196 -6.00 13.06 -7.95
CA PRO A 196 -5.37 12.60 -6.71
C PRO A 196 -6.39 12.03 -5.71
N SER A 197 -6.03 10.99 -4.96
CA SER A 197 -6.86 10.44 -3.87
C SER A 197 -6.20 10.66 -2.51
N GLN A 198 -7.00 10.78 -1.45
CA GLN A 198 -6.54 11.03 -0.08
C GLN A 198 -7.10 9.99 0.88
N TYR A 199 -6.26 9.46 1.75
CA TYR A 199 -6.67 8.44 2.71
C TYR A 199 -6.00 8.63 4.08
N ALA A 200 -6.64 8.05 5.10
CA ALA A 200 -6.08 7.93 6.43
C ALA A 200 -4.71 7.24 6.37
N ARG A 201 -3.72 7.76 7.10
CA ARG A 201 -2.33 7.31 6.94
C ARG A 201 -2.11 5.89 7.43
N ALA A 202 -2.97 5.39 8.32
CA ALA A 202 -2.94 4.02 8.82
C ALA A 202 -3.51 2.97 7.85
N TYR A 203 -3.90 3.32 6.61
CA TYR A 203 -4.16 2.29 5.59
C TYR A 203 -2.85 1.60 5.16
N GLY A 204 -2.90 0.28 4.98
CA GLY A 204 -1.77 -0.47 4.42
C GLY A 204 -1.88 -0.54 2.90
N PHE A 205 -1.53 0.55 2.22
CA PHE A 205 -1.35 0.55 0.77
C PHE A 205 0.10 0.20 0.40
N ALA A 206 0.27 -0.40 -0.77
CA ALA A 206 1.59 -0.71 -1.28
C ALA A 206 2.37 0.57 -1.64
N VAL A 207 3.70 0.45 -1.65
CA VAL A 207 4.63 1.47 -2.14
C VAL A 207 5.34 0.90 -3.36
N ARG A 208 5.41 1.68 -4.44
CA ARG A 208 6.20 1.35 -5.63
C ARG A 208 7.24 2.44 -5.87
N CYS A 209 8.49 2.11 -5.60
CA CYS A 209 9.59 3.05 -5.75
C CYS A 209 9.77 3.53 -7.20
N VAL A 210 10.11 4.81 -7.36
CA VAL A 210 10.49 5.43 -8.63
C VAL A 210 11.91 5.98 -8.53
N GLN A 211 12.61 6.07 -9.66
CA GLN A 211 13.97 6.59 -9.70
C GLN A 211 13.98 8.08 -9.29
N GLU A 212 15.01 8.47 -8.52
CA GLU A 212 15.25 9.87 -8.14
C GLU A 212 15.62 10.77 -9.32
#